data_AF-A6R148-F1
#
_entry.id   AF-A6R148-F1
#
_cell.length_a   1.000
_cell.length_b   1.000
_cell.length_c   1.000
_cell.angle_alpha   90.00
_cell.angle_beta   90.00
_cell.angle_gamma   90.00
#
_symmetry.space_group_name_H-M   'P 1'
#
loop_
_entity.id
_entity.type
_entity.pdbx_description
1 polymer ?
#
loop_
_entity_poly.entity_id
_entity_poly.type
_entity_poly.pdbx_seq_one_letter_code
_entity_poly.pdbx_strand_id
1 'polypeptide(L)'
;MTFVLARRGRVLLRCVNLVEASSTGARMAVANAPAYRSAIVFSRNLSSSSNARLFRRTIPILSKKTYATAARGAKAGGTTTSKKPVSTPAKKNAKPTKKTAKRTVKKSTKAKPKVKATPKRKQLTEKQKEALRKKKAREAIAELKATALEPPKSLPETAYILLQQQHKQFAGISDTYKNLPSEERQRLDEIAESNRAANRAAFHDWVNRHTPLQIKEANAARRRLRRLLNKKRGFMEISDDRQPKRPANAYMHFVKEVSASGDVSTSDRMKKCAELWRSLSMSEKEKYQQMALEAKNRYIHDFKSAFGTDPPTRSRSASPV
;
A
#
# COMPACT_ATOMS: atom_id res chain seq x y z
N MET A 1 13.03 40.81 36.60
CA MET A 1 11.63 40.42 36.27
C MET A 1 11.51 40.24 34.77
N THR A 2 11.71 39.03 34.26
CA THR A 2 11.63 38.70 32.83
C THR A 2 10.63 37.56 32.66
N PHE A 3 9.47 37.86 32.07
CA PHE A 3 8.40 36.89 31.88
C PHE A 3 8.58 36.11 30.56
N VAL A 4 8.56 34.79 30.72
CA VAL A 4 8.57 33.77 29.67
C VAL A 4 7.16 33.67 29.06
N LEU A 5 7.02 33.95 27.77
CA LEU A 5 5.77 33.74 27.03
C LEU A 5 5.74 32.32 26.45
N ALA A 6 5.03 31.43 27.13
CA ALA A 6 4.58 30.15 26.58
C ALA A 6 3.45 30.39 25.56
N ARG A 7 3.56 29.83 24.35
CA ARG A 7 2.43 29.73 23.41
C ARG A 7 2.02 28.27 23.22
N ARG A 8 0.93 27.91 23.91
CA ARG A 8 0.10 26.73 23.65
C ARG A 8 -0.71 26.93 22.37
N GLY A 9 -1.03 25.79 21.73
CA GLY A 9 -1.53 25.69 20.36
C GLY A 9 -2.86 26.38 20.06
N ARG A 10 -3.07 26.64 18.76
CA ARG A 10 -4.36 27.06 18.20
C ARG A 10 -4.95 25.93 17.36
N VAL A 11 -6.02 25.33 17.88
CA VAL A 11 -7.03 24.59 17.13
C VAL A 11 -7.94 25.64 16.48
N LEU A 12 -8.12 25.58 15.16
CA LEU A 12 -9.09 26.40 14.44
C LEU A 12 -10.40 25.62 14.34
N LEU A 13 -11.38 25.97 15.17
CA LEU A 13 -12.78 25.64 14.97
C LEU A 13 -13.36 26.65 13.96
N ARG A 14 -13.77 26.17 12.78
CA ARG A 14 -14.59 26.95 11.85
C ARG A 14 -16.05 26.85 12.30
N CYS A 15 -16.58 27.94 12.85
CA CYS A 15 -18.01 28.18 12.92
C CYS A 15 -18.52 28.52 11.50
N VAL A 16 -19.55 27.84 11.03
CA VAL A 16 -20.28 28.20 9.80
C VAL A 16 -21.61 28.79 10.25
N ASN A 17 -21.82 30.07 9.93
CA ASN A 17 -23.07 30.76 10.18
C ASN A 17 -24.15 30.24 9.23
N LEU A 18 -25.32 29.93 9.79
CA LEU A 18 -26.57 29.74 9.06
C LEU A 18 -27.00 31.10 8.49
N VAL A 19 -27.19 31.18 7.18
CA VAL A 19 -27.92 32.28 6.54
C VAL A 19 -29.29 31.72 6.17
N GLU A 20 -30.31 32.17 6.89
CA GLU A 20 -31.70 32.03 6.50
C GLU A 20 -31.93 32.85 5.23
N ALA A 21 -32.41 32.19 4.18
CA ALA A 21 -32.99 32.83 3.02
C ALA A 21 -34.47 32.45 2.97
N SER A 22 -35.31 33.41 3.33
CA SER A 22 -36.75 33.35 3.11
C SER A 22 -37.04 33.65 1.64
N SER A 23 -37.78 32.76 0.97
CA SER A 23 -38.42 33.07 -0.32
C SER A 23 -39.92 32.81 -0.20
N THR A 24 -40.68 33.88 -0.27
CA THR A 24 -42.12 33.91 -0.46
C THR A 24 -42.50 33.26 -1.80
N GLY A 25 -43.47 32.35 -1.80
CA GLY A 25 -44.02 31.75 -3.01
C GLY A 25 -45.32 31.00 -2.71
N ALA A 26 -46.36 31.33 -3.46
CA ALA A 26 -47.78 31.14 -3.15
C ALA A 26 -48.28 29.69 -3.07
N ARG A 27 -49.33 29.49 -2.27
CA ARG A 27 -50.15 28.27 -2.21
C ARG A 27 -51.03 28.18 -3.47
N MET A 28 -50.98 27.04 -4.16
CA MET A 28 -52.10 26.53 -4.96
C MET A 28 -52.22 25.03 -4.68
N ALA A 29 -53.37 24.63 -4.15
CA ALA A 29 -53.74 23.23 -3.94
C ALA A 29 -54.46 22.72 -5.18
N VAL A 30 -54.03 21.57 -5.72
CA VAL A 30 -54.78 20.82 -6.73
C VAL A 30 -54.75 19.33 -6.39
N ALA A 31 -55.93 18.85 -6.01
CA ALA A 31 -56.54 17.52 -6.17
C ALA A 31 -55.75 16.20 -5.93
N ASN A 32 -56.23 15.50 -4.89
CA ASN A 32 -56.50 14.06 -4.74
C ASN A 32 -56.06 13.06 -5.83
N ALA A 33 -55.25 12.08 -5.44
CA ALA A 33 -55.21 10.75 -6.06
C ALA A 33 -55.02 9.65 -4.99
N PRO A 34 -55.78 8.54 -5.03
CA PRO A 34 -55.68 7.46 -4.05
C PRO A 34 -54.44 6.58 -4.27
N ALA A 35 -53.71 6.31 -3.18
CA ALA A 35 -52.58 5.38 -3.15
C ALA A 35 -53.07 3.92 -3.05
N TYR A 36 -52.89 3.14 -4.11
CA TYR A 36 -53.00 1.68 -4.04
C TYR A 36 -51.74 1.10 -3.39
N ARG A 37 -51.88 0.54 -2.18
CA ARG A 37 -50.88 -0.34 -1.56
C ARG A 37 -51.09 -1.76 -2.06
N SER A 38 -50.18 -2.26 -2.90
CA SER A 38 -50.03 -3.70 -3.14
C SER A 38 -48.94 -4.25 -2.22
N ALA A 39 -49.34 -5.08 -1.27
CA ALA A 39 -48.42 -5.87 -0.45
C ALA A 39 -48.04 -7.14 -1.22
N ILE A 40 -46.79 -7.22 -1.69
CA ILE A 40 -46.22 -8.49 -2.14
C ILE A 40 -45.40 -9.05 -0.97
N VAL A 41 -45.94 -10.09 -0.35
CA VAL A 41 -45.23 -10.92 0.63
C VAL A 41 -44.18 -11.74 -0.10
N PHE A 42 -42.91 -11.48 0.16
CA PHE A 42 -41.82 -12.41 -0.18
C PHE A 42 -41.30 -13.03 1.11
N SER A 43 -41.71 -14.26 1.39
CA SER A 43 -41.01 -15.15 2.29
C SER A 43 -39.74 -15.65 1.59
N ARG A 44 -38.57 -15.37 2.18
CA ARG A 44 -37.31 -16.03 1.81
C ARG A 44 -36.58 -16.47 3.06
N ASN A 45 -36.49 -17.79 3.21
CA ASN A 45 -35.62 -18.52 4.11
C ASN A 45 -34.17 -18.02 3.95
N LEU A 46 -33.55 -17.60 5.06
CA LEU A 46 -32.11 -17.33 5.09
C LEU A 46 -31.37 -18.64 5.38
N SER A 47 -30.69 -19.16 4.36
CA SER A 47 -29.55 -20.07 4.54
C SER A 47 -28.31 -19.22 4.81
N SER A 48 -27.67 -19.44 5.97
CA SER A 48 -26.49 -18.71 6.42
C SER A 48 -25.23 -19.25 5.71
N SER A 49 -24.71 -18.49 4.74
CA SER A 49 -23.31 -18.62 4.34
C SER A 49 -22.62 -17.26 4.46
N SER A 50 -21.92 -17.09 5.57
CA SER A 50 -21.20 -15.85 5.90
C SER A 50 -19.84 -15.83 5.20
N ASN A 51 -19.74 -15.09 4.09
CA ASN A 51 -18.47 -14.63 3.54
C ASN A 51 -18.58 -13.17 3.09
N ALA A 52 -18.47 -12.25 4.05
CA ALA A 52 -18.52 -10.82 3.80
C ALA A 52 -17.23 -10.33 3.11
N ARG A 53 -17.29 -10.16 1.78
CA ARG A 53 -16.29 -9.38 1.02
C ARG A 53 -16.57 -7.89 1.21
N LEU A 54 -15.70 -7.19 1.92
CA LEU A 54 -15.78 -5.74 2.09
C LEU A 54 -15.53 -5.01 0.75
N PHE A 55 -16.58 -4.35 0.27
CA PHE A 55 -16.69 -3.21 -0.65
C PHE A 55 -15.41 -2.69 -1.33
N ARG A 56 -15.34 -2.84 -2.67
CA ARG A 56 -14.61 -1.94 -3.57
C ARG A 56 -15.55 -0.82 -4.03
N ARG A 57 -15.41 0.38 -3.48
CA ARG A 57 -15.97 1.61 -4.10
C ARG A 57 -15.12 2.00 -5.32
N THR A 58 -15.74 2.02 -6.49
CA THR A 58 -15.21 2.67 -7.71
C THR A 58 -15.62 4.14 -7.69
N ILE A 59 -14.64 5.05 -7.75
CA ILE A 59 -14.88 6.48 -7.97
C ILE A 59 -14.74 6.74 -9.47
N PRO A 60 -15.67 7.44 -10.14
CA PRO A 60 -15.51 7.82 -11.54
C PRO A 60 -14.46 8.95 -11.68
N ILE A 61 -13.54 8.80 -12.63
CA ILE A 61 -12.54 9.81 -12.99
C ILE A 61 -13.21 10.79 -13.96
N LEU A 62 -13.44 12.02 -13.52
CA LEU A 62 -13.91 13.12 -14.37
C LEU A 62 -12.74 13.64 -15.21
N SER A 63 -12.75 13.37 -16.51
CA SER A 63 -11.78 13.89 -17.49
C SER A 63 -11.98 15.40 -17.69
N LYS A 64 -11.03 16.23 -17.25
CA LYS A 64 -11.01 17.65 -17.58
C LYS A 64 -10.37 17.84 -18.97
N LYS A 65 -11.17 18.31 -19.92
CA LYS A 65 -10.72 18.82 -21.23
C LYS A 65 -9.95 20.12 -21.00
N THR A 66 -8.71 20.21 -21.49
CA THR A 66 -7.93 21.45 -21.56
C THR A 66 -8.07 22.07 -22.94
N TYR A 67 -8.44 23.35 -23.00
CA TYR A 67 -8.55 24.14 -24.23
C TYR A 67 -7.16 24.50 -24.78
N ALA A 68 -7.03 24.45 -26.10
CA ALA A 68 -5.86 24.91 -26.84
C ALA A 68 -5.93 26.42 -27.09
N THR A 69 -4.83 27.13 -26.83
CA THR A 69 -4.62 28.53 -27.25
C THR A 69 -3.66 28.58 -28.44
N ALA A 70 -3.99 29.48 -29.36
CA ALA A 70 -3.35 29.66 -30.66
C ALA A 70 -1.98 30.36 -30.60
N ALA A 71 -1.11 30.05 -31.56
CA ALA A 71 -0.05 30.93 -32.01
C ALA A 71 0.21 30.74 -33.52
N ARG A 72 0.18 31.88 -34.25
CA ARG A 72 0.68 32.16 -35.61
C ARG A 72 2.09 31.56 -35.81
N GLY A 73 2.61 31.18 -36.98
CA GLY A 73 2.36 31.52 -38.38
C GLY A 73 3.72 31.72 -39.08
N ALA A 74 3.86 31.21 -40.31
CA ALA A 74 4.85 31.52 -41.37
C ALA A 74 5.99 30.51 -41.71
N LYS A 75 5.76 29.86 -42.86
CA LYS A 75 6.60 29.59 -44.07
C LYS A 75 7.87 28.70 -44.04
N ALA A 76 7.70 27.57 -44.75
CA ALA A 76 8.38 27.11 -45.99
C ALA A 76 9.90 26.86 -46.05
N GLY A 77 10.25 25.66 -46.53
CA GLY A 77 11.37 25.41 -47.45
C GLY A 77 12.35 24.31 -47.05
N GLY A 78 12.52 23.31 -47.94
CA GLY A 78 13.84 22.70 -48.17
C GLY A 78 14.07 21.24 -47.74
N THR A 79 13.87 20.33 -48.68
CA THR A 79 14.45 18.97 -48.75
C THR A 79 15.98 19.03 -48.86
N THR A 80 16.74 18.18 -48.11
CA THR A 80 17.89 17.35 -48.58
C THR A 80 18.78 16.80 -47.44
N THR A 81 18.89 15.47 -47.43
CA THR A 81 20.08 14.61 -47.20
C THR A 81 21.30 15.05 -46.36
N SER A 82 21.55 14.26 -45.30
CA SER A 82 22.80 13.56 -44.93
C SER A 82 24.13 14.33 -44.71
N LYS A 83 24.74 14.17 -43.51
CA LYS A 83 25.96 13.36 -43.24
C LYS A 83 26.63 13.74 -41.91
N LYS A 84 27.06 12.70 -41.19
CA LYS A 84 28.06 12.68 -40.10
C LYS A 84 29.45 13.02 -40.67
N PRO A 85 30.44 13.47 -39.87
CA PRO A 85 31.48 12.50 -39.49
C PRO A 85 32.10 12.70 -38.09
N VAL A 86 32.98 11.74 -37.77
CA VAL A 86 33.71 11.43 -36.52
C VAL A 86 35.20 11.81 -36.68
N SER A 87 35.95 11.80 -35.56
CA SER A 87 37.42 11.59 -35.39
C SER A 87 38.25 12.87 -35.11
N THR A 88 38.74 13.15 -33.88
CA THR A 88 39.89 12.66 -33.05
C THR A 88 41.19 13.49 -33.17
N PRO A 89 42.07 13.50 -32.13
CA PRO A 89 42.83 14.68 -31.70
C PRO A 89 44.38 14.56 -31.81
N ALA A 90 45.08 15.68 -31.60
CA ALA A 90 46.53 15.82 -31.35
C ALA A 90 46.78 17.24 -30.77
N LYS A 91 47.78 17.63 -29.97
CA LYS A 91 49.07 17.07 -29.51
C LYS A 91 49.68 18.03 -28.44
N LYS A 92 50.49 17.48 -27.50
CA LYS A 92 51.80 17.98 -26.96
C LYS A 92 51.88 19.33 -26.19
N ASN A 93 52.73 19.59 -25.18
CA ASN A 93 54.17 19.34 -24.91
C ASN A 93 54.45 19.53 -23.38
N ALA A 94 55.27 18.73 -22.69
CA ALA A 94 56.74 18.75 -22.49
C ALA A 94 57.25 19.48 -21.20
N LYS A 95 58.13 18.78 -20.46
CA LYS A 95 58.88 19.14 -19.22
C LYS A 95 60.28 19.70 -19.62
N PRO A 96 61.11 20.32 -18.75
CA PRO A 96 62.15 19.57 -17.98
C PRO A 96 62.65 20.26 -16.65
N THR A 97 62.95 19.55 -15.54
CA THR A 97 64.28 19.18 -14.93
C THR A 97 64.99 20.15 -13.93
N LYS A 98 64.98 19.76 -12.64
CA LYS A 98 66.06 19.53 -11.62
C LYS A 98 67.43 20.27 -11.66
N LYS A 99 67.86 20.81 -10.50
CA LYS A 99 69.27 20.95 -10.04
C LYS A 99 69.41 20.84 -8.49
N THR A 100 70.61 20.53 -8.02
CA THR A 100 71.04 19.94 -6.73
C THR A 100 72.10 20.80 -5.99
N ALA A 101 72.34 20.48 -4.69
CA ALA A 101 73.43 20.88 -3.74
C ALA A 101 73.13 22.12 -2.84
N LYS A 102 73.54 22.26 -1.57
CA LYS A 102 74.59 21.65 -0.71
C LYS A 102 74.25 21.89 0.80
N ARG A 103 74.74 21.04 1.72
CA ARG A 103 74.61 21.09 3.21
C ARG A 103 75.58 22.12 3.84
N THR A 104 75.20 22.76 4.97
CA THR A 104 76.02 22.86 6.22
C THR A 104 75.32 23.59 7.41
N VAL A 105 75.33 22.90 8.57
CA VAL A 105 75.48 23.33 9.99
C VAL A 105 74.37 24.11 10.76
N LYS A 106 74.16 23.59 11.99
CA LYS A 106 73.20 23.87 13.07
C LYS A 106 73.26 25.28 13.68
N LYS A 107 72.10 25.82 14.09
CA LYS A 107 71.81 26.11 15.53
C LYS A 107 70.30 26.29 15.78
N SER A 108 69.93 25.92 16.98
CA SER A 108 68.61 25.76 17.60
C SER A 108 67.67 26.97 17.55
N THR A 109 66.37 26.72 17.36
CA THR A 109 65.30 27.08 18.31
C THR A 109 63.94 26.51 17.84
N LYS A 110 63.10 26.23 18.82
CA LYS A 110 61.91 25.36 18.80
C LYS A 110 60.75 25.98 18.02
N ALA A 111 60.27 25.34 16.95
CA ALA A 111 59.03 25.70 16.26
C ALA A 111 58.16 24.45 16.00
N LYS A 112 56.86 24.56 16.33
CA LYS A 112 55.82 23.52 16.30
C LYS A 112 55.79 22.70 15.00
N PRO A 113 55.52 21.37 15.03
CA PRO A 113 55.40 20.58 13.81
C PRO A 113 54.14 20.98 13.04
N LYS A 114 54.33 21.55 11.84
CA LYS A 114 53.25 21.65 10.83
C LYS A 114 52.90 20.25 10.36
N VAL A 115 51.71 19.78 10.77
CA VAL A 115 51.08 18.55 10.30
C VAL A 115 51.05 18.56 8.77
N LYS A 116 51.63 17.53 8.15
CA LYS A 116 51.48 17.25 6.71
C LYS A 116 49.98 17.07 6.44
N ALA A 117 49.40 17.97 5.66
CA ALA A 117 48.01 17.87 5.23
C ALA A 117 47.79 16.54 4.50
N THR A 118 46.94 15.70 5.08
CA THR A 118 46.43 14.48 4.45
C THR A 118 45.71 14.83 3.13
N PRO A 119 45.81 13.99 2.09
CA PRO A 119 45.15 14.28 0.82
C PRO A 119 43.63 14.34 1.06
N LYS A 120 43.05 15.54 0.93
CA LYS A 120 41.61 15.75 1.11
C LYS A 120 40.87 14.85 0.13
N ARG A 121 40.14 13.86 0.68
CA ARG A 121 39.25 12.95 -0.04
C ARG A 121 38.34 13.79 -0.94
N LYS A 122 38.48 13.70 -2.26
CA LYS A 122 37.66 14.46 -3.23
C LYS A 122 36.19 14.18 -2.92
N GLN A 123 35.47 15.18 -2.41
CA GLN A 123 34.06 15.04 -2.10
C GLN A 123 33.30 14.88 -3.42
N LEU A 124 32.49 13.83 -3.56
CA LEU A 124 31.63 13.64 -4.73
C LEU A 124 30.80 14.91 -4.97
N THR A 125 30.66 15.33 -6.23
CA THR A 125 29.76 16.43 -6.61
C THR A 125 28.31 16.06 -6.24
N GLU A 126 27.46 17.04 -5.91
CA GLU A 126 26.04 16.78 -5.58
C GLU A 126 25.32 15.94 -6.65
N LYS A 127 25.61 16.19 -7.93
CA LYS A 127 25.11 15.37 -9.05
C LYS A 127 25.56 13.90 -8.98
N GLN A 128 26.81 13.65 -8.60
CA GLN A 128 27.34 12.28 -8.44
C GLN A 128 26.71 11.59 -7.20
N LYS A 129 26.50 12.34 -6.11
CA LYS A 129 25.80 11.84 -4.91
C LYS A 129 24.36 11.47 -5.23
N GLU A 130 23.65 12.30 -6.00
CA GLU A 130 22.27 12.03 -6.42
C GLU A 130 22.19 10.82 -7.36
N ALA A 131 23.10 10.71 -8.33
CA ALA A 131 23.18 9.54 -9.21
C ALA A 131 23.43 8.25 -8.42
N LEU A 132 24.34 8.28 -7.43
CA LEU A 132 24.60 7.15 -6.54
C LEU A 132 23.36 6.80 -5.70
N ARG A 133 22.63 7.80 -5.18
CA ARG A 133 21.37 7.58 -4.45
C ARG A 133 20.30 6.93 -5.33
N LYS A 134 20.14 7.40 -6.57
CA LYS A 134 19.21 6.81 -7.54
C LYS A 134 19.60 5.38 -7.89
N LYS A 135 20.90 5.10 -8.07
CA LYS A 135 21.41 3.75 -8.33
C LYS A 135 21.09 2.81 -7.16
N LYS A 136 21.44 3.21 -5.93
CA LYS A 136 21.13 2.47 -4.70
C LYS A 136 19.63 2.23 -4.52
N ALA A 137 18.78 3.21 -4.85
CA ALA A 137 17.33 3.06 -4.78
C ALA A 137 16.82 2.02 -5.79
N ARG A 138 17.38 1.98 -7.01
CA ARG A 138 17.05 0.97 -8.02
C ARG A 138 17.51 -0.43 -7.61
N GLU A 139 18.74 -0.54 -7.11
CA GLU A 139 19.31 -1.79 -6.57
C GLU A 139 18.45 -2.32 -5.41
N ALA A 140 18.10 -1.46 -4.45
CA ALA A 140 17.21 -1.83 -3.35
C ALA A 140 15.82 -2.29 -3.82
N ILE A 141 15.25 -1.66 -4.87
CA ILE A 141 13.98 -2.12 -5.46
C ILE A 141 14.15 -3.48 -6.15
N ALA A 142 15.29 -3.72 -6.82
CA ALA A 142 15.57 -4.99 -7.48
C ALA A 142 15.75 -6.12 -6.45
N GLU A 143 16.50 -5.88 -5.37
CA GLU A 143 16.64 -6.81 -4.25
C GLU A 143 15.28 -7.13 -3.62
N LEU A 144 14.48 -6.09 -3.32
CA LEU A 144 13.15 -6.29 -2.77
C LEU A 144 12.26 -7.09 -3.72
N LYS A 145 12.39 -6.95 -5.04
CA LYS A 145 11.64 -7.77 -6.01
C LYS A 145 12.12 -9.22 -6.02
N ALA A 146 13.42 -9.46 -5.93
CA ALA A 146 13.96 -10.82 -5.82
C ALA A 146 13.46 -11.53 -4.56
N THR A 147 13.39 -10.83 -3.43
CA THR A 147 12.83 -11.37 -2.18
C THR A 147 11.30 -11.52 -2.23
N ALA A 148 10.59 -10.74 -3.04
CA ALA A 148 9.13 -10.60 -3.00
C ALA A 148 8.32 -11.77 -3.59
N LEU A 149 8.95 -12.92 -3.89
CA LEU A 149 8.39 -14.18 -4.42
C LEU A 149 7.10 -14.03 -5.24
N GLU A 150 7.14 -14.38 -6.52
CA GLU A 150 5.97 -14.24 -7.39
C GLU A 150 5.10 -15.51 -7.34
N PRO A 151 3.82 -15.40 -6.93
CA PRO A 151 2.91 -16.54 -6.99
C PRO A 151 2.64 -16.93 -8.44
N PRO A 152 2.27 -18.20 -8.69
CA PRO A 152 1.94 -18.67 -10.03
C PRO A 152 0.79 -17.85 -10.61
N LYS A 153 0.82 -17.65 -11.94
CA LYS A 153 -0.27 -16.96 -12.64
C LYS A 153 -1.52 -17.83 -12.59
N SER A 154 -2.63 -17.25 -12.16
CA SER A 154 -3.91 -17.93 -12.08
C SER A 154 -4.58 -18.04 -13.44
N LEU A 155 -5.30 -19.14 -13.65
CA LEU A 155 -6.25 -19.33 -14.73
C LEU A 155 -7.46 -18.40 -14.55
N PRO A 156 -8.25 -18.14 -15.62
CA PRO A 156 -9.45 -17.31 -15.54
C PRO A 156 -10.49 -17.87 -14.58
N GLU A 157 -10.89 -17.05 -13.60
CA GLU A 157 -11.78 -17.48 -12.50
C GLU A 157 -13.27 -17.24 -12.76
N THR A 158 -13.63 -16.62 -13.89
CA THR A 158 -15.01 -16.17 -14.16
C THR A 158 -15.39 -16.46 -15.60
N ALA A 159 -16.62 -16.92 -15.82
CA ALA A 159 -17.19 -17.18 -17.14
C ALA A 159 -17.02 -15.99 -18.10
N TYR A 160 -17.21 -14.76 -17.62
CA TYR A 160 -16.98 -13.54 -18.39
C TYR A 160 -15.55 -13.40 -18.92
N ILE A 161 -14.53 -13.75 -18.12
CA ILE A 161 -13.12 -13.65 -18.52
C ILE A 161 -12.78 -14.74 -19.53
N LEU A 162 -13.36 -15.94 -19.38
CA LEU A 162 -13.23 -17.01 -20.35
C LEU A 162 -13.82 -16.61 -21.71
N LEU A 163 -15.04 -16.05 -21.71
CA LEU A 163 -15.67 -15.53 -22.93
C LEU A 163 -14.81 -14.43 -23.57
N GLN A 164 -14.29 -13.51 -22.76
CA GLN A 164 -13.39 -12.46 -23.23
C GLN A 164 -12.12 -13.00 -23.89
N GLN A 165 -11.57 -14.11 -23.38
CA GLN A 165 -10.42 -14.77 -23.99
C GLN A 165 -10.75 -15.46 -25.31
N GLN A 166 -11.96 -16.05 -25.42
CA GLN A 166 -12.43 -16.68 -26.65
C GLN A 166 -12.59 -15.66 -27.78
N HIS A 167 -13.23 -14.52 -27.49
CA HIS A 167 -13.59 -13.56 -28.53
C HIS A 167 -12.44 -12.62 -28.96
N LYS A 168 -11.36 -12.50 -28.17
CA LYS A 168 -10.17 -11.63 -28.39
C LYS A 168 -10.44 -10.13 -28.67
N GLN A 169 -11.69 -9.73 -28.90
CA GLN A 169 -12.16 -8.36 -29.10
C GLN A 169 -12.95 -7.90 -27.89
N PHE A 170 -12.61 -6.72 -27.37
CA PHE A 170 -13.15 -6.20 -26.12
C PHE A 170 -14.50 -5.47 -26.26
N ALA A 171 -14.87 -5.07 -27.48
CA ALA A 171 -16.12 -4.37 -27.75
C ALA A 171 -17.30 -5.35 -27.81
N GLY A 172 -18.43 -5.00 -27.17
CA GLY A 172 -19.66 -5.80 -27.22
C GLY A 172 -19.68 -7.08 -26.35
N ILE A 173 -18.56 -7.51 -25.73
CA ILE A 173 -18.53 -8.76 -24.92
C ILE A 173 -19.58 -8.73 -23.82
N SER A 174 -19.76 -7.58 -23.16
CA SER A 174 -20.77 -7.42 -22.10
C SER A 174 -22.17 -7.81 -22.59
N ASP A 175 -22.54 -7.40 -23.80
CA ASP A 175 -23.88 -7.66 -24.32
C ASP A 175 -23.99 -9.10 -24.83
N THR A 176 -22.92 -9.64 -25.43
CA THR A 176 -22.85 -11.07 -25.75
C THR A 176 -22.98 -11.95 -24.51
N TYR A 177 -22.37 -11.57 -23.37
CA TYR A 177 -22.44 -12.34 -22.13
C TYR A 177 -23.83 -12.25 -21.47
N LYS A 178 -24.50 -11.10 -21.55
CA LYS A 178 -25.86 -10.93 -21.04
C LYS A 178 -26.87 -11.74 -21.83
N ASN A 179 -26.68 -11.81 -23.14
CA ASN A 179 -27.57 -12.51 -24.08
C ASN A 179 -27.15 -13.96 -24.33
N LEU A 180 -26.17 -14.48 -23.58
CA LEU A 180 -25.65 -15.83 -23.74
C LEU A 180 -26.71 -16.88 -23.34
N PRO A 181 -26.89 -17.96 -24.11
CA PRO A 181 -27.79 -19.04 -23.72
C PRO A 181 -27.39 -19.62 -22.36
N SER A 182 -28.39 -20.03 -21.58
CA SER A 182 -28.19 -20.48 -20.20
C SER A 182 -27.24 -21.68 -20.10
N GLU A 183 -27.31 -22.61 -21.06
CA GLU A 183 -26.47 -23.80 -21.11
C GLU A 183 -24.99 -23.45 -21.30
N GLU A 184 -24.70 -22.55 -22.24
CA GLU A 184 -23.33 -22.10 -22.49
C GLU A 184 -22.78 -21.33 -21.29
N ARG A 185 -23.62 -20.55 -20.62
CA ARG A 185 -23.25 -19.86 -19.38
C ARG A 185 -22.92 -20.84 -18.26
N GLN A 186 -23.74 -21.87 -18.06
CA GLN A 186 -23.47 -22.93 -17.08
C GLN A 186 -22.15 -23.64 -17.37
N ARG A 187 -21.91 -24.02 -18.63
CA ARG A 187 -20.63 -24.62 -19.05
C ARG A 187 -19.43 -23.72 -18.73
N LEU A 188 -19.53 -22.42 -19.03
CA LEU A 188 -18.45 -21.47 -18.71
C LEU A 188 -18.26 -21.30 -17.20
N ASP A 189 -19.34 -21.35 -16.42
CA ASP A 189 -19.28 -21.30 -14.97
C ASP A 189 -18.62 -22.56 -14.37
N GLU A 190 -18.90 -23.75 -14.90
CA GLU A 190 -18.24 -25.01 -14.53
C GLU A 190 -16.72 -24.97 -14.83
N ILE A 191 -16.35 -24.46 -16.01
CA ILE A 191 -14.93 -24.25 -16.37
C ILE A 191 -14.29 -23.22 -15.41
N ALA A 192 -15.01 -22.15 -15.08
CA ALA A 192 -14.51 -21.15 -14.13
C ALA A 192 -14.34 -21.74 -12.71
N GLU A 193 -15.19 -22.68 -12.29
CA GLU A 193 -15.09 -23.38 -11.02
C GLU A 193 -13.92 -24.35 -10.96
N SER A 194 -13.73 -25.15 -12.01
CA SER A 194 -12.57 -26.03 -12.13
C SER A 194 -11.27 -25.23 -12.14
N ASN A 195 -11.21 -24.11 -12.86
CA ASN A 195 -10.08 -23.19 -12.83
C ASN A 195 -9.85 -22.59 -11.44
N ARG A 196 -10.92 -22.15 -10.75
CA ARG A 196 -10.83 -21.65 -9.37
C ARG A 196 -10.27 -22.73 -8.42
N ALA A 197 -10.69 -23.98 -8.57
CA ALA A 197 -10.19 -25.09 -7.78
C ALA A 197 -8.70 -25.36 -8.09
N ALA A 198 -8.33 -25.44 -9.37
CA ALA A 198 -6.96 -25.64 -9.82
C ALA A 198 -6.03 -24.49 -9.35
N ASN A 199 -6.48 -23.24 -9.43
CA ASN A 199 -5.74 -22.09 -8.93
C ASN A 199 -5.50 -22.16 -7.43
N ARG A 200 -6.52 -22.54 -6.64
CA ARG A 200 -6.38 -22.72 -5.19
C ARG A 200 -5.39 -23.83 -4.86
N ALA A 201 -5.49 -24.98 -5.52
CA ALA A 201 -4.58 -26.10 -5.32
C ALA A 201 -3.14 -25.73 -5.71
N ALA A 202 -2.94 -25.18 -6.91
CA ALA A 202 -1.62 -24.76 -7.39
C ALA A 202 -0.98 -23.69 -6.49
N PHE A 203 -1.77 -22.73 -5.98
CA PHE A 203 -1.30 -21.72 -5.03
C PHE A 203 -0.91 -22.36 -3.69
N HIS A 204 -1.76 -23.24 -3.15
CA HIS A 204 -1.48 -23.94 -1.90
C HIS A 204 -0.19 -24.78 -1.98
N ASP A 205 -0.03 -25.56 -3.05
CA ASP A 205 1.19 -26.36 -3.28
C ASP A 205 2.41 -25.46 -3.44
N TRP A 206 2.27 -24.33 -4.12
CA TRP A 206 3.33 -23.34 -4.25
C TRP A 206 3.72 -22.73 -2.90
N VAL A 207 2.76 -22.39 -2.05
CA VAL A 207 3.05 -21.91 -0.68
C VAL A 207 3.77 -23.00 0.13
N ASN A 208 3.35 -24.26 0.01
CA ASN A 208 3.95 -25.37 0.76
C ASN A 208 5.38 -25.70 0.35
N ARG A 209 5.76 -25.44 -0.91
CA ARG A 209 7.16 -25.54 -1.37
C ARG A 209 8.10 -24.53 -0.69
N HIS A 210 7.56 -23.44 -0.16
CA HIS A 210 8.34 -22.40 0.51
C HIS A 210 8.21 -22.53 2.03
N THR A 211 9.26 -22.10 2.75
CA THR A 211 9.22 -22.08 4.21
C THR A 211 8.36 -20.92 4.72
N PRO A 212 7.71 -21.05 5.90
CA PRO A 212 6.92 -19.96 6.48
C PRO A 212 7.72 -18.67 6.67
N LEU A 213 9.01 -18.78 7.02
CA LEU A 213 9.93 -17.65 7.15
C LEU A 213 10.16 -16.94 5.81
N GLN A 214 10.40 -17.69 4.74
CA GLN A 214 10.61 -17.13 3.41
C GLN A 214 9.36 -16.38 2.91
N ILE A 215 8.16 -16.91 3.15
CA ILE A 215 6.90 -16.21 2.82
C ILE A 215 6.74 -14.93 3.66
N LYS A 216 7.14 -14.94 4.94
CA LYS A 216 7.09 -13.75 5.80
C LYS A 216 8.04 -12.66 5.32
N GLU A 217 9.24 -13.02 4.90
CA GLU A 217 10.23 -12.11 4.30
C GLU A 217 9.74 -11.56 2.96
N ALA A 218 9.18 -12.42 2.10
CA ALA A 218 8.56 -12.01 0.84
C ALA A 218 7.42 -11.01 1.10
N ASN A 219 6.56 -11.26 2.08
CA ASN A 219 5.50 -10.34 2.46
C ASN A 219 6.03 -9.01 3.01
N ALA A 220 7.12 -9.02 3.78
CA ALA A 220 7.79 -7.79 4.22
C ALA A 220 8.34 -6.98 3.03
N ALA A 221 8.95 -7.65 2.05
CA ALA A 221 9.46 -7.04 0.83
C ALA A 221 8.32 -6.46 -0.04
N ARG A 222 7.23 -7.22 -0.23
CA ARG A 222 6.01 -6.79 -0.94
C ARG A 222 5.38 -5.55 -0.32
N ARG A 223 5.30 -5.47 1.01
CA ARG A 223 4.85 -4.26 1.74
C ARG A 223 5.77 -3.05 1.52
N ARG A 224 7.08 -3.26 1.45
CA ARG A 224 8.05 -2.18 1.14
C ARG A 224 7.90 -1.71 -0.30
N LEU A 225 7.85 -2.64 -1.28
CA LEU A 225 7.63 -2.33 -2.69
C LEU A 225 6.33 -1.56 -2.93
N ARG A 226 5.24 -1.97 -2.27
CA ARG A 226 3.93 -1.29 -2.38
C ARG A 226 4.01 0.19 -2.00
N ARG A 227 4.78 0.51 -0.96
CA ARG A 227 5.02 1.88 -0.48
C ARG A 227 5.97 2.64 -1.40
N LEU A 228 7.11 2.05 -1.77
CA LEU A 228 8.11 2.70 -2.62
C LEU A 228 7.58 3.00 -4.04
N LEU A 229 6.78 2.09 -4.60
CA LEU A 229 6.24 2.20 -5.96
C LEU A 229 4.82 2.79 -6.00
N ASN A 230 4.23 3.15 -4.85
CA ASN A 230 2.86 3.66 -4.72
C ASN A 230 1.77 2.78 -5.41
N LYS A 231 2.01 1.47 -5.55
CA LYS A 231 1.09 0.55 -6.23
C LYS A 231 0.02 0.02 -5.28
N LYS A 232 -1.13 0.70 -5.16
CA LYS A 232 -2.21 0.31 -4.22
C LYS A 232 -2.66 -1.16 -4.33
N ARG A 233 -2.74 -1.71 -5.54
CA ARG A 233 -3.17 -3.10 -5.82
C ARG A 233 -2.03 -4.03 -6.23
N GLY A 234 -0.80 -3.52 -6.31
CA GLY A 234 0.38 -4.32 -6.65
C GLY A 234 0.98 -4.98 -5.41
N PHE A 235 1.67 -6.10 -5.61
CA PHE A 235 2.39 -6.81 -4.55
C PHE A 235 1.49 -7.15 -3.35
N MET A 236 0.29 -7.68 -3.56
CA MET A 236 -0.59 -8.14 -2.47
C MET A 236 0.09 -9.22 -1.63
N GLU A 237 -0.18 -9.24 -0.33
CA GLU A 237 0.45 -10.23 0.58
C GLU A 237 0.04 -11.65 0.19
N ILE A 238 0.99 -12.56 0.26
CA ILE A 238 0.82 -14.00 0.07
C ILE A 238 0.19 -14.54 1.36
N SER A 239 -0.95 -15.22 1.24
CA SER A 239 -1.59 -15.88 2.38
C SER A 239 -0.93 -17.22 2.65
N ASP A 240 -0.59 -17.48 3.91
CA ASP A 240 -0.07 -18.77 4.39
C ASP A 240 -0.71 -19.06 5.76
N ASP A 241 -1.46 -20.15 5.85
CA ASP A 241 -2.19 -20.53 7.06
C ASP A 241 -1.27 -21.02 8.18
N ARG A 242 -0.03 -21.42 7.86
CA ARG A 242 1.01 -21.81 8.82
C ARG A 242 1.59 -20.61 9.56
N GLN A 243 1.37 -19.39 9.07
CA GLN A 243 1.87 -18.19 9.73
C GLN A 243 1.01 -17.83 10.94
N PRO A 244 1.61 -17.69 12.13
CA PRO A 244 0.87 -17.34 13.34
C PRO A 244 0.25 -15.96 13.20
N LYS A 245 -1.06 -15.90 13.40
CA LYS A 245 -1.83 -14.65 13.39
C LYS A 245 -1.52 -13.86 14.64
N ARG A 246 -1.53 -12.52 14.52
CA ARG A 246 -1.30 -11.64 15.68
C ARG A 246 -2.31 -11.94 16.80
N PRO A 247 -1.87 -11.99 18.07
CA PRO A 247 -2.75 -12.26 19.18
C PRO A 247 -3.76 -11.11 19.34
N ALA A 248 -5.00 -11.47 19.67
CA ALA A 248 -6.04 -10.51 19.99
C ALA A 248 -5.75 -9.88 21.37
N ASN A 249 -6.10 -8.60 21.55
CA ASN A 249 -6.06 -7.97 22.87
C ASN A 249 -7.37 -8.25 23.62
N ALA A 250 -7.40 -7.90 24.92
CA ALA A 250 -8.56 -8.13 25.79
C ALA A 250 -9.86 -7.58 25.18
N TYR A 251 -9.81 -6.35 24.67
CA TYR A 251 -10.96 -5.73 24.01
C TYR A 251 -11.44 -6.49 22.76
N MET A 252 -10.54 -7.04 21.95
CA MET A 252 -10.92 -7.83 20.77
C MET A 252 -11.57 -9.17 21.15
N HIS A 253 -11.19 -9.77 22.28
CA HIS A 253 -11.91 -10.92 22.83
C HIS A 253 -13.34 -10.53 23.26
N PHE A 254 -13.50 -9.40 23.94
CA PHE A 254 -14.82 -8.86 24.29
C PHE A 254 -15.68 -8.57 23.05
N VAL A 255 -15.13 -7.88 22.04
CA VAL A 255 -15.83 -7.61 20.79
C VAL A 255 -16.26 -8.90 20.11
N LYS A 256 -15.42 -9.95 20.14
CA LYS A 256 -15.76 -11.26 19.57
C LYS A 256 -16.95 -11.90 20.29
N GLU A 257 -16.97 -11.85 21.62
CA GLU A 257 -18.07 -12.37 22.45
C GLU A 257 -19.38 -11.63 22.16
N VAL A 258 -19.37 -10.29 22.24
CA VAL A 258 -20.56 -9.46 21.94
C VAL A 258 -21.02 -9.60 20.49
N SER A 259 -20.10 -9.78 19.54
CA SER A 259 -20.45 -10.00 18.13
C SER A 259 -21.13 -11.35 17.91
N ALA A 260 -20.82 -12.36 18.73
CA ALA A 260 -21.42 -13.68 18.63
C ALA A 260 -22.85 -13.72 19.19
N SER A 261 -23.15 -12.89 20.19
CA SER A 261 -24.48 -12.78 20.79
C SER A 261 -25.55 -12.19 19.84
N GLY A 262 -25.16 -11.54 18.74
CA GLY A 262 -26.10 -11.03 17.73
C GLY A 262 -26.83 -9.73 18.09
N ASP A 263 -26.67 -9.23 19.32
CA ASP A 263 -27.40 -8.07 19.87
C ASP A 263 -27.08 -6.72 19.21
N VAL A 264 -26.11 -6.68 18.28
CA VAL A 264 -25.65 -5.42 17.70
C VAL A 264 -25.53 -5.47 16.17
N SER A 265 -26.28 -4.57 15.51
CA SER A 265 -26.15 -4.28 14.08
C SER A 265 -24.69 -4.05 13.67
N THR A 266 -24.30 -4.63 12.54
CA THR A 266 -22.92 -4.60 12.02
C THR A 266 -22.39 -3.17 11.84
N SER A 267 -23.26 -2.18 11.56
CA SER A 267 -22.87 -0.77 11.35
C SER A 267 -22.38 -0.08 12.63
N ASP A 268 -23.00 -0.35 13.77
CA ASP A 268 -22.76 0.36 15.02
C ASP A 268 -22.07 -0.49 16.09
N ARG A 269 -21.75 -1.75 15.76
CA ARG A 269 -21.13 -2.74 16.64
C ARG A 269 -19.92 -2.22 17.40
N MET A 270 -18.98 -1.60 16.70
CA MET A 270 -17.74 -1.13 17.33
C MET A 270 -17.99 0.01 18.32
N LYS A 271 -18.95 0.90 18.03
CA LYS A 271 -19.30 2.02 18.92
C LYS A 271 -19.95 1.50 20.21
N LYS A 272 -20.97 0.65 20.07
CA LYS A 272 -21.63 0.03 21.24
C LYS A 272 -20.65 -0.83 22.05
N CYS A 273 -19.80 -1.62 21.40
CA CYS A 273 -18.77 -2.38 22.11
C CYS A 273 -17.80 -1.47 22.85
N ALA A 274 -17.44 -0.31 22.30
CA ALA A 274 -16.56 0.63 22.98
C ALA A 274 -17.22 1.27 24.21
N GLU A 275 -18.51 1.58 24.14
CA GLU A 275 -19.31 2.07 25.27
C GLU A 275 -19.44 1.02 26.36
N LEU A 276 -19.86 -0.19 26.00
CA LEU A 276 -19.98 -1.32 26.93
C LEU A 276 -18.63 -1.65 27.59
N TRP A 277 -17.54 -1.67 26.82
CA TRP A 277 -16.22 -1.92 27.38
C TRP A 277 -15.79 -0.86 28.40
N ARG A 278 -16.19 0.40 28.23
CA ARG A 278 -15.89 1.46 29.21
C ARG A 278 -16.69 1.27 30.49
N SER A 279 -17.96 0.86 30.38
CA SER A 279 -18.84 0.63 31.54
C SER A 279 -18.52 -0.67 32.30
N LEU A 280 -17.82 -1.64 31.70
CA LEU A 280 -17.40 -2.86 32.40
C LEU A 280 -16.52 -2.55 33.61
N SER A 281 -16.74 -3.30 34.68
CA SER A 281 -15.92 -3.30 35.89
C SER A 281 -14.52 -3.89 35.63
N MET A 282 -13.59 -3.66 36.56
CA MET A 282 -12.22 -4.19 36.46
C MET A 282 -12.19 -5.72 36.54
N SER A 283 -13.05 -6.34 37.34
CA SER A 283 -13.17 -7.80 37.46
C SER A 283 -13.66 -8.45 36.18
N GLU A 284 -14.68 -7.86 35.52
CA GLU A 284 -15.15 -8.36 34.22
C GLU A 284 -14.08 -8.20 33.13
N LYS A 285 -13.33 -7.09 33.17
CA LYS A 285 -12.19 -6.86 32.27
C LYS A 285 -11.06 -7.86 32.51
N GLU A 286 -10.86 -8.33 33.73
CA GLU A 286 -9.80 -9.27 34.10
C GLU A 286 -9.93 -10.60 33.34
N LYS A 287 -11.15 -11.14 33.20
CA LYS A 287 -11.44 -12.32 32.35
C LYS A 287 -10.85 -12.14 30.95
N TYR A 288 -11.07 -10.98 30.33
CA TYR A 288 -10.55 -10.69 28.99
C TYR A 288 -9.05 -10.46 28.95
N GLN A 289 -8.47 -9.93 30.03
CA GLN A 289 -7.01 -9.76 30.16
C GLN A 289 -6.32 -11.13 30.26
N GLN A 290 -6.87 -12.07 31.01
CA GLN A 290 -6.37 -13.44 31.10
C GLN A 290 -6.42 -14.13 29.72
N MET A 291 -7.57 -14.06 29.02
CA MET A 291 -7.68 -14.59 27.65
C MET A 291 -6.67 -13.97 26.68
N ALA A 292 -6.41 -12.66 26.79
CA ALA A 292 -5.42 -11.99 25.95
C ALA A 292 -3.98 -12.43 26.28
N LEU A 293 -3.70 -12.71 27.55
CA LEU A 293 -2.40 -13.22 27.99
C LEU A 293 -2.17 -14.65 27.50
N GLU A 294 -3.17 -15.52 27.59
CA GLU A 294 -3.13 -16.87 27.01
C GLU A 294 -2.94 -16.82 25.48
N ALA A 295 -3.70 -15.99 24.78
CA ALA A 295 -3.56 -15.82 23.32
C ALA A 295 -2.17 -15.30 22.94
N LYS A 296 -1.58 -14.41 23.75
CA LYS A 296 -0.21 -13.93 23.56
C LYS A 296 0.81 -15.05 23.78
N ASN A 297 0.65 -15.87 24.82
CA ASN A 297 1.54 -17.00 25.10
C ASN A 297 1.47 -18.04 23.98
N ARG A 298 0.26 -18.37 23.51
CA ARG A 298 0.05 -19.26 22.34
C ARG A 298 0.75 -18.71 21.11
N TYR A 299 0.58 -17.42 20.82
CA TYR A 299 1.26 -16.78 19.71
C TYR A 299 2.80 -16.84 19.83
N ILE A 300 3.36 -16.63 21.02
CA ILE A 300 4.82 -16.74 21.22
C ILE A 300 5.29 -18.16 20.91
N HIS A 301 4.58 -19.17 21.41
CA HIS A 301 4.87 -20.57 21.13
C HIS A 301 4.78 -20.89 19.63
N ASP A 302 3.65 -20.54 19.00
CA ASP A 302 3.42 -20.78 17.56
C ASP A 302 4.43 -20.03 16.70
N PHE A 303 4.83 -18.82 17.09
CA PHE A 303 5.83 -18.02 16.39
C PHE A 303 7.23 -18.60 16.52
N LYS A 304 7.60 -19.08 17.71
CA LYS A 304 8.87 -19.78 17.92
C LYS A 304 8.91 -21.10 17.13
N SER A 305 7.81 -21.84 17.10
CA SER A 305 7.67 -23.07 16.30
C SER A 305 7.78 -22.78 14.79
N ALA A 306 7.07 -21.76 14.28
CA ALA A 306 7.04 -21.45 12.86
C ALA A 306 8.31 -20.77 12.31
N PHE A 307 9.02 -20.00 13.13
CA PHE A 307 10.15 -19.17 12.69
C PHE A 307 11.47 -19.40 13.44
N GLY A 308 11.51 -20.27 14.45
CA GLY A 308 12.70 -20.52 15.28
C GLY A 308 13.21 -19.33 16.08
N THR A 309 12.47 -18.22 16.11
CA THR A 309 12.85 -16.96 16.75
C THR A 309 11.73 -16.45 17.61
N ASP A 310 12.02 -15.66 18.65
CA ASP A 310 10.98 -15.03 19.45
C ASP A 310 10.34 -13.85 18.69
N PRO A 311 9.04 -13.58 18.90
CA PRO A 311 8.39 -12.46 18.26
C PRO A 311 8.99 -11.13 18.72
N PRO A 312 9.12 -10.13 17.83
CA PRO A 312 9.67 -8.84 18.20
C PRO A 312 8.79 -8.19 19.27
N THR A 313 9.37 -7.97 20.45
CA THR A 313 8.71 -7.23 21.52
C THR A 313 8.70 -5.75 21.16
N ARG A 314 7.53 -5.12 21.24
CA ARG A 314 7.48 -3.66 21.19
C ARG A 314 7.99 -3.17 22.54
N SER A 315 9.27 -2.82 22.63
CA SER A 315 9.73 -2.01 23.76
C SER A 315 8.92 -0.70 23.73
N ARG A 316 8.20 -0.40 24.82
CA ARG A 316 7.73 0.97 25.03
C ARG A 316 9.01 1.77 25.20
N SER A 317 9.41 2.55 24.20
CA SER A 317 10.41 3.59 24.41
C SER A 317 9.96 4.36 25.64
N ALA A 318 10.74 4.32 26.71
CA ALA A 318 10.47 5.13 27.89
C ALA A 318 10.35 6.58 27.39
N SER A 319 9.17 7.18 27.58
CA SER A 319 9.04 8.62 27.34
C SER A 319 10.09 9.30 28.21
N PRO A 320 10.96 10.16 27.65
CA PRO A 320 11.88 10.93 28.47
C PRO A 320 11.04 11.76 29.45
N VAL A 321 11.36 11.61 30.73
CA VAL A 321 10.78 12.35 31.86
C VAL A 321 11.16 13.82 31.77
#